data_AF-A0A1I2XVA5-F1
#
_entry.id   AF-A0A1I2XVA5-F1
#
_cell.length_a   1.000
_cell.length_b   1.000
_cell.length_c   1.000
_cell.angle_alpha   90.00
_cell.angle_beta   90.00
_cell.angle_gamma   90.00
#
_symmetry.space_group_name_H-M   'P 1'
#
loop_
_entity.id
_entity.type
_entity.pdbx_description
1 polymer ?
#
loop_
_entity_poly.entity_id
_entity_poly.type
_entity_poly.pdbx_seq_one_letter_code
_entity_poly.pdbx_strand_id
1 'polypeptide(L)'
;MNPVVRSGAAARAGALLILLGPLVSWVAEFITAAAWQDPPYSPLYNWVSHLGLTGPPQTALGQVANSPLGAVMDAGWVIYGTLLVFGAFLVFDPRKGTRPIIIMILAVLAGVGVSLVGIFQGSNANVDNGLIAFHTIGAQGVMLTGNIMAIVVGAGGTRIGLTRGRSIASVILGTAGLD
;
A
#
# COMPACT_ATOMS: atom_id res chain seq x y z
N MET A 1 -29.22 7.77 6.88
CA MET A 1 -28.45 6.51 6.67
C MET A 1 -27.57 6.29 7.89
N ASN A 2 -27.47 5.06 8.39
CA ASN A 2 -26.64 4.77 9.56
C ASN A 2 -25.14 4.86 9.19
N PRO A 3 -24.32 5.57 9.96
CA PRO A 3 -22.87 5.58 9.77
C PRO A 3 -22.29 4.17 9.88
N VAL A 4 -21.32 3.85 9.02
CA VAL A 4 -20.59 2.56 9.05
C VAL A 4 -19.24 2.65 9.77
N VAL A 5 -18.84 3.85 10.14
CA VAL A 5 -17.62 4.17 10.88
C VAL A 5 -17.94 4.21 12.38
N ARG A 6 -17.04 3.66 13.20
CA ARG A 6 -17.09 3.74 14.66
C ARG A 6 -16.87 5.18 15.13
N SER A 7 -17.25 5.48 16.36
CA SER A 7 -16.97 6.76 17.02
C SER A 7 -15.96 6.60 18.17
N GLY A 8 -15.41 7.72 18.65
CA GLY A 8 -14.51 7.75 19.81
C GLY A 8 -13.02 7.61 19.49
N ALA A 9 -12.21 7.40 20.53
CA ALA A 9 -10.75 7.40 20.44
C ALA A 9 -10.20 6.31 19.50
N ALA A 10 -10.79 5.10 19.55
CA ALA A 10 -10.39 3.99 18.69
C ALA A 10 -10.57 4.33 17.19
N ALA A 11 -11.70 4.94 16.82
CA ALA A 11 -11.95 5.34 15.43
C ALA A 11 -10.98 6.43 14.96
N ARG A 12 -10.66 7.40 15.83
CA ARG A 12 -9.66 8.45 15.54
C ARG A 12 -8.27 7.86 15.36
N ALA A 13 -7.86 6.96 16.27
CA ALA A 13 -6.60 6.24 16.14
C ALA A 13 -6.55 5.46 14.83
N GLY A 14 -7.61 4.72 14.50
CA GLY A 14 -7.69 3.98 13.25
C GLY A 14 -7.58 4.86 12.01
N ALA A 15 -8.23 6.03 12.01
CA ALA A 15 -8.11 7.00 10.91
C ALA A 15 -6.67 7.54 10.79
N LEU A 16 -5.98 7.76 11.91
CA LEU A 16 -4.56 8.13 11.90
C LEU A 16 -3.69 7.00 11.34
N LEU A 17 -3.93 5.73 11.69
CA LEU A 17 -3.15 4.62 11.14
C LEU A 17 -3.33 4.50 9.62
N ILE A 18 -4.56 4.64 9.12
CA ILE A 18 -4.85 4.63 7.66
C ILE A 18 -4.10 5.76 6.95
N LEU A 19 -4.01 6.95 7.56
CA LEU A 19 -3.28 8.08 7.00
C LEU A 19 -1.76 7.89 7.07
N LEU A 20 -1.24 7.41 8.20
CA LEU A 20 0.19 7.29 8.44
C LEU A 20 0.83 6.15 7.64
N GLY A 21 0.10 5.07 7.37
CA GLY A 21 0.56 3.94 6.58
C GLY A 21 1.31 4.33 5.29
N PRO A 22 0.63 4.95 4.30
CA PRO A 22 1.27 5.34 3.05
C PRO A 22 2.34 6.44 3.23
N LEU A 23 2.20 7.31 4.25
CA LEU A 23 3.23 8.32 4.55
C LEU A 23 4.54 7.68 5.02
N VAL A 24 4.48 6.60 5.80
CA VAL A 24 5.67 5.85 6.22
C VAL A 24 6.36 5.23 5.00
N SER A 25 5.61 4.61 4.08
CA SER A 25 6.22 4.04 2.87
C SER A 25 6.83 5.12 1.96
N TRP A 26 6.22 6.30 1.84
CA TRP A 26 6.81 7.41 1.09
C TRP A 26 8.07 7.96 1.74
N VAL A 27 8.10 8.11 3.07
CA VAL A 27 9.34 8.52 3.77
C VAL A 27 10.44 7.49 3.54
N ALA A 28 10.11 6.19 3.61
CA ALA A 28 11.06 5.13 3.30
C ALA A 28 11.57 5.22 1.86
N GLU A 29 10.69 5.46 0.90
CA GLU A 29 11.01 5.67 -0.52
C GLU A 29 11.99 6.83 -0.72
N PHE A 30 11.72 7.98 -0.11
CA PHE A 30 12.61 9.13 -0.21
C PHE A 30 13.98 8.86 0.40
N ILE A 31 14.03 8.17 1.55
CA ILE A 31 15.29 7.81 2.21
C ILE A 31 16.10 6.84 1.35
N THR A 32 15.48 5.80 0.81
CA THR A 32 16.17 4.79 0.00
C THR A 32 16.59 5.34 -1.35
N ALA A 33 15.75 6.13 -2.00
CA ALA A 33 16.08 6.81 -3.26
C ALA A 33 17.24 7.80 -3.07
N ALA A 34 17.26 8.56 -1.97
CA ALA A 34 18.36 9.46 -1.65
C ALA A 34 19.68 8.72 -1.34
N ALA A 35 19.63 7.48 -0.87
CA ALA A 35 20.82 6.68 -0.61
C ALA A 35 21.37 5.99 -1.87
N TRP A 36 20.57 5.84 -2.93
CA TRP A 36 20.98 5.24 -4.20
C TRP A 36 21.70 6.26 -5.08
N GLN A 37 23.01 6.13 -5.18
CA GLN A 37 23.87 7.11 -5.89
C GLN A 37 24.41 6.64 -7.25
N ASP A 38 24.66 5.34 -7.45
CA ASP A 38 25.34 4.84 -8.65
C ASP A 38 24.76 3.51 -9.18
N PRO A 39 24.24 3.46 -10.43
CA PRO A 39 23.86 4.64 -11.23
C PRO A 39 22.77 5.44 -10.51
N PRO A 40 22.61 6.76 -10.74
CA PRO A 40 21.60 7.54 -10.04
C PRO A 40 20.18 6.98 -10.21
N TYR A 41 19.43 6.87 -9.12
CA TYR A 41 18.02 6.45 -9.17
C TYR A 41 17.20 7.44 -10.00
N SER A 42 16.42 6.92 -10.95
CA SER A 42 15.53 7.68 -11.80
C SER A 42 14.09 7.18 -11.64
N PRO A 43 13.17 7.94 -11.01
CA PRO A 43 11.80 7.50 -10.76
C PRO A 43 10.98 7.17 -12.01
N LEU A 44 11.40 7.67 -13.19
CA LEU A 44 10.72 7.41 -14.47
C LEU A 44 11.30 6.20 -15.21
N TYR A 45 12.45 5.69 -14.76
CA TYR A 45 13.13 4.56 -15.38
C TYR A 45 13.14 3.35 -14.45
N ASN A 46 13.55 3.53 -13.20
CA ASN A 46 13.64 2.51 -12.18
C ASN A 46 12.27 2.20 -11.57
N TRP A 47 12.05 0.93 -11.25
CA TRP A 47 10.83 0.52 -10.55
C TRP A 47 10.97 0.89 -9.08
N VAL A 48 9.88 1.33 -8.45
CA VAL A 48 9.88 1.61 -7.01
C VAL A 48 10.24 0.35 -6.20
N SER A 49 9.92 -0.84 -6.72
CA SER A 49 10.31 -2.12 -6.12
C SER A 49 11.82 -2.35 -6.07
N HIS A 50 12.60 -1.70 -6.94
CA HIS A 50 14.07 -1.76 -6.87
C HIS A 50 14.62 -1.09 -5.60
N LEU A 51 13.89 -0.13 -5.04
CA LEU A 51 14.27 0.48 -3.77
C LEU A 51 14.21 -0.49 -2.59
N GLY A 52 13.50 -1.62 -2.72
CA GLY A 52 13.47 -2.70 -1.71
C GLY A 52 14.57 -3.74 -1.86
N LEU A 53 15.41 -3.67 -2.90
CA LEU A 53 16.42 -4.70 -3.11
C LEU A 53 17.56 -4.59 -2.09
N THR A 54 17.71 -5.62 -1.28
CA THR A 54 18.81 -5.73 -0.31
C THR A 54 20.01 -6.47 -0.90
N GLY A 55 21.20 -6.17 -0.38
CA GLY A 55 22.44 -6.83 -0.80
C GLY A 55 23.18 -6.06 -1.89
N PRO A 56 24.11 -6.73 -2.62
CA PRO A 56 24.94 -6.08 -3.62
C PRO A 56 24.11 -5.62 -4.83
N PRO A 57 24.66 -4.68 -5.64
CA PRO A 57 24.06 -4.28 -6.90
C PRO A 57 23.72 -5.49 -7.78
N GLN A 58 22.53 -5.48 -8.38
CA GLN A 58 22.08 -6.57 -9.25
C GLN A 58 21.22 -6.01 -10.38
N THR A 59 21.28 -6.66 -11.54
CA THR A 59 20.33 -6.38 -12.62
C THR A 59 19.09 -7.22 -12.40
N ALA A 60 18.02 -6.61 -11.92
CA ALA A 60 16.74 -7.25 -11.69
C ALA A 60 15.70 -6.71 -12.67
N LEU A 61 14.96 -7.62 -13.33
CA LEU A 61 13.93 -7.25 -14.31
C LEU A 61 14.46 -6.35 -15.46
N GLY A 62 15.71 -6.59 -15.89
CA GLY A 62 16.33 -5.86 -17.00
C GLY A 62 16.85 -4.46 -16.66
N GLN A 63 16.85 -4.06 -15.39
CA GLN A 63 17.38 -2.78 -14.94
C GLN A 63 18.36 -2.96 -13.78
N VAL A 64 19.38 -2.11 -13.75
CA VAL A 64 20.34 -2.09 -12.64
C VAL A 64 19.64 -1.57 -11.40
N ALA A 65 19.74 -2.33 -10.32
CA ALA A 65 19.26 -1.97 -9.01
C ALA A 65 20.39 -1.97 -7.98
N ASN A 66 20.53 -0.87 -7.26
CA ASN A 66 21.52 -0.69 -6.21
C ASN A 66 20.89 0.12 -5.07
N SER A 67 20.17 -0.53 -4.15
CA SER A 67 19.51 0.13 -3.02
C SER A 67 20.24 -0.18 -1.70
N PRO A 68 21.22 0.63 -1.27
CA PRO A 68 21.98 0.38 -0.04
C PRO A 68 21.12 0.28 1.21
N LEU A 69 19.99 0.98 1.21
CA LEU A 69 19.02 1.00 2.31
C LEU A 69 17.75 0.21 1.99
N GLY A 70 17.83 -0.83 1.15
CA GLY A 70 16.67 -1.60 0.70
C GLY A 70 15.72 -2.07 1.82
N ALA A 71 16.30 -2.47 2.94
CA ALA A 71 15.55 -2.90 4.12
C ALA A 71 14.65 -1.80 4.71
N VAL A 72 14.98 -0.52 4.53
CA VAL A 72 14.15 0.61 4.95
C VAL A 72 12.87 0.68 4.12
N MET A 73 12.98 0.47 2.80
CA MET A 73 11.81 0.44 1.91
C MET A 73 10.91 -0.76 2.23
N ASP A 74 11.51 -1.94 2.36
CA ASP A 74 10.79 -3.18 2.71
C ASP A 74 10.04 -3.05 4.04
N ALA A 75 10.70 -2.51 5.07
CA ALA A 75 10.07 -2.21 6.35
C ALA A 75 8.93 -1.18 6.21
N GLY A 76 9.13 -0.14 5.38
CA GLY A 76 8.11 0.86 5.08
C GLY A 76 6.83 0.25 4.51
N TRP A 77 6.94 -0.70 3.57
CA TRP A 77 5.79 -1.41 3.01
C TRP A 77 5.10 -2.34 4.01
N VAL A 78 5.86 -3.08 4.82
CA VAL A 78 5.29 -3.95 5.87
C VAL A 78 4.58 -3.12 6.94
N ILE A 79 5.16 -1.99 7.35
CA ILE A 79 4.53 -1.07 8.29
C ILE A 79 3.25 -0.48 7.67
N TYR A 80 3.29 -0.02 6.42
CA TYR A 80 2.10 0.47 5.72
C TYR A 80 0.99 -0.58 5.74
N GLY A 81 1.26 -1.81 5.29
CA GLY A 81 0.25 -2.85 5.24
C GLY A 81 -0.36 -3.16 6.61
N THR A 82 0.49 -3.22 7.64
CA THR A 82 0.09 -3.42 9.03
C THR A 82 -0.85 -2.29 9.50
N LEU A 83 -0.45 -1.04 9.30
CA LEU A 83 -1.21 0.14 9.73
C LEU A 83 -2.56 0.25 9.01
N LEU A 84 -2.61 -0.09 7.71
CA LEU A 84 -3.85 -0.11 6.93
C LEU A 84 -4.84 -1.13 7.49
N VAL A 85 -4.39 -2.36 7.77
CA VAL A 85 -5.24 -3.43 8.33
C VAL A 85 -5.77 -3.00 9.70
N PHE A 86 -4.91 -2.68 10.65
CA PHE A 86 -5.35 -2.29 12.00
C PHE A 86 -6.22 -1.03 11.98
N GLY A 87 -5.85 -0.06 11.15
CA GLY A 87 -6.63 1.16 10.95
C GLY A 87 -8.06 0.86 10.47
N ALA A 88 -8.22 0.00 9.47
CA ALA A 88 -9.53 -0.39 8.95
C ALA A 88 -10.38 -1.11 10.02
N PHE A 89 -9.78 -2.02 10.79
CA PHE A 89 -10.46 -2.72 11.89
C PHE A 89 -10.87 -1.79 13.04
N LEU A 90 -10.18 -0.66 13.23
CA LEU A 90 -10.51 0.34 14.24
C LEU A 90 -11.56 1.35 13.74
N VAL A 91 -11.58 1.64 12.43
CA VAL A 91 -12.52 2.60 11.81
C VAL A 91 -13.86 1.97 11.50
N PHE A 92 -13.91 0.79 10.88
CA PHE A 92 -15.15 0.24 10.33
C PHE A 92 -15.84 -0.73 11.30
N ASP A 93 -17.18 -0.66 11.36
CA ASP A 93 -18.00 -1.57 12.15
C ASP A 93 -18.69 -2.61 11.26
N PRO A 94 -18.24 -3.89 11.23
CA PRO A 94 -18.82 -4.91 10.37
C PRO A 94 -20.30 -5.21 10.72
N ARG A 95 -20.76 -4.84 11.92
CA ARG A 95 -22.16 -5.01 12.34
C ARG A 95 -23.11 -4.06 11.63
N LYS A 96 -22.58 -3.06 10.91
CA LYS A 96 -23.35 -2.05 10.15
C LYS A 96 -23.63 -2.48 8.70
N GLY A 97 -23.39 -3.76 8.37
CA GLY A 97 -23.79 -4.40 7.11
C GLY A 97 -22.63 -4.77 6.19
N THR A 98 -22.95 -5.17 4.96
CA THR A 98 -21.96 -5.73 4.01
C THR A 98 -20.88 -4.74 3.58
N ARG A 99 -21.18 -3.44 3.54
CA ARG A 99 -20.23 -2.43 3.06
C ARG A 99 -18.96 -2.29 3.91
N PRO A 100 -19.02 -2.07 5.24
CA PRO A 100 -17.82 -2.06 6.07
C PRO A 100 -17.06 -3.40 6.03
N ILE A 101 -17.76 -4.54 5.88
CA ILE A 101 -17.12 -5.86 5.68
C ILE A 101 -16.28 -5.85 4.39
N ILE A 102 -16.84 -5.41 3.26
CA ILE A 102 -16.12 -5.31 1.98
C ILE A 102 -14.89 -4.41 2.13
N ILE A 103 -15.03 -3.23 2.76
CA ILE A 103 -13.91 -2.31 2.95
C ILE A 103 -12.80 -2.96 3.81
N MET A 104 -13.17 -3.67 4.88
CA MET A 104 -12.22 -4.37 5.73
C MET A 104 -11.50 -5.51 4.98
N ILE A 105 -12.22 -6.28 4.17
CA ILE A 105 -11.62 -7.33 3.32
C ILE A 105 -10.63 -6.70 2.34
N LEU A 106 -11.01 -5.63 1.65
CA LEU A 106 -10.13 -4.94 0.72
C LEU A 106 -8.89 -4.35 1.43
N ALA A 107 -9.06 -3.80 2.63
CA ALA A 107 -7.95 -3.30 3.44
C ALA A 107 -6.98 -4.43 3.84
N VAL A 108 -7.50 -5.61 4.19
CA VAL A 108 -6.67 -6.79 4.48
C VAL A 108 -5.92 -7.25 3.24
N LEU A 109 -6.61 -7.38 2.10
CA LEU A 109 -5.97 -7.80 0.85
C LEU A 109 -4.90 -6.81 0.39
N ALA A 110 -5.19 -5.51 0.47
CA ALA A 110 -4.23 -4.45 0.12
C ALA A 110 -3.05 -4.44 1.10
N GLY A 111 -3.32 -4.56 2.41
CA GLY A 111 -2.30 -4.58 3.44
C GLY A 111 -1.38 -5.79 3.36
N VAL A 112 -1.93 -6.98 3.10
CA VAL A 112 -1.16 -8.19 2.81
C VAL A 112 -0.38 -8.01 1.52
N GLY A 113 -1.01 -7.50 0.46
CA GLY A 113 -0.37 -7.27 -0.83
C GLY A 113 0.87 -6.41 -0.73
N VAL A 114 0.79 -5.23 -0.10
CA VAL A 114 1.95 -4.36 0.09
C VAL A 114 3.00 -4.98 1.01
N SER A 115 2.59 -5.72 2.05
CA SER A 115 3.54 -6.42 2.93
C SER A 115 4.29 -7.53 2.18
N LEU A 116 3.64 -8.25 1.27
CA LEU A 116 4.28 -9.26 0.42
C LEU A 116 5.37 -8.64 -0.46
N VAL A 117 5.16 -7.43 -0.99
CA VAL A 117 6.19 -6.72 -1.78
C VAL A 117 7.45 -6.46 -0.95
N GLY A 118 7.31 -6.06 0.32
CA GLY A 118 8.45 -5.84 1.22
C GLY A 118 9.07 -7.13 1.79
N ILE A 119 8.30 -8.21 1.94
CA ILE A 119 8.83 -9.50 2.42
C ILE A 119 9.54 -10.26 1.29
N PHE A 120 8.98 -10.23 0.10
CA PHE A 120 9.49 -10.91 -1.08
C PHE A 120 9.96 -9.88 -2.09
N GLN A 121 11.25 -9.59 -2.08
CA GLN A 121 11.87 -8.61 -2.98
C GLN A 121 11.77 -9.02 -4.45
N GLY A 122 11.78 -8.04 -5.36
CA GLY A 122 11.87 -8.25 -6.80
C GLY A 122 13.28 -8.64 -7.27
N SER A 123 13.95 -9.58 -6.57
CA SER A 123 15.36 -9.92 -6.75
C SER A 123 15.57 -11.12 -7.65
N ASN A 124 16.79 -11.26 -8.21
CA ASN A 124 17.14 -12.45 -9.00
C ASN A 124 17.08 -13.73 -8.14
N ALA A 125 17.49 -13.65 -6.87
CA ALA A 125 17.38 -14.78 -5.95
C ALA A 125 15.92 -15.27 -5.80
N ASN A 126 14.97 -14.34 -5.71
CA ASN A 126 13.54 -14.69 -5.64
C ASN A 126 12.99 -15.19 -6.98
N VAL A 127 13.57 -14.78 -8.11
CA VAL A 127 13.27 -15.39 -9.42
C VAL A 127 13.74 -16.84 -9.43
N ASP A 128 15.00 -17.08 -9.05
CA ASP A 128 15.63 -18.40 -9.11
C ASP A 128 14.95 -19.44 -8.21
N ASN A 129 14.47 -19.03 -7.03
CA ASN A 129 13.79 -19.90 -6.07
C ASN A 129 12.26 -19.88 -6.18
N GLY A 130 11.69 -19.11 -7.12
CA GLY A 130 10.25 -19.01 -7.36
C GLY A 130 9.45 -18.12 -6.39
N LEU A 131 10.09 -17.52 -5.39
CA LEU A 131 9.42 -16.60 -4.45
C LEU A 131 8.99 -15.27 -5.08
N ILE A 132 9.50 -14.93 -6.28
CA ILE A 132 9.06 -13.77 -7.06
C ILE A 132 7.55 -13.78 -7.31
N ALA A 133 6.92 -14.95 -7.33
CA ALA A 133 5.46 -15.06 -7.45
C ALA A 133 4.73 -14.27 -6.34
N PHE A 134 5.24 -14.30 -5.10
CA PHE A 134 4.65 -13.56 -3.99
C PHE A 134 4.83 -12.05 -4.13
N HIS A 135 5.98 -11.59 -4.66
CA HIS A 135 6.20 -10.18 -4.98
C HIS A 135 5.16 -9.70 -6.01
N THR A 136 5.02 -10.43 -7.12
CA THR A 136 4.12 -10.06 -8.22
C THR A 136 2.66 -10.08 -7.79
N ILE A 137 2.23 -11.13 -7.08
CA ILE A 137 0.87 -11.22 -6.53
C ILE A 137 0.63 -10.10 -5.52
N GLY A 138 1.63 -9.79 -4.68
CA GLY A 138 1.57 -8.70 -3.73
C GLY A 138 1.36 -7.33 -4.41
N ALA A 139 2.21 -7.02 -5.39
CA ALA A 139 2.19 -5.77 -6.13
C ALA A 139 0.87 -5.58 -6.91
N GLN A 140 0.46 -6.58 -7.69
CA GLN A 140 -0.81 -6.53 -8.42
C GLN A 140 -2.01 -6.50 -7.47
N GLY A 141 -1.94 -7.28 -6.38
CA GLY A 141 -2.97 -7.37 -5.36
C GLY A 141 -3.22 -6.04 -4.67
N VAL A 142 -2.18 -5.33 -4.21
CA VAL A 142 -2.34 -4.01 -3.59
C VAL A 142 -2.83 -2.97 -4.59
N MET A 143 -2.32 -2.96 -5.83
CA MET A 143 -2.78 -2.04 -6.87
C MET A 143 -4.28 -2.23 -7.13
N LEU A 144 -4.73 -3.47 -7.33
CA LEU A 144 -6.14 -3.74 -7.58
C LEU A 144 -7.02 -3.42 -6.36
N THR A 145 -6.69 -4.00 -5.21
CA THR A 145 -7.58 -3.95 -4.03
C THR A 145 -7.56 -2.60 -3.34
N GLY A 146 -6.43 -1.89 -3.33
CA GLY A 146 -6.32 -0.53 -2.82
C GLY A 146 -7.15 0.47 -3.63
N ASN A 147 -7.11 0.37 -4.96
CA ASN A 147 -7.92 1.21 -5.84
C ASN A 147 -9.42 0.89 -5.76
N ILE A 148 -9.80 -0.39 -5.74
CA ILE A 148 -11.19 -0.79 -5.48
C ILE A 148 -11.66 -0.27 -4.12
N MET A 149 -10.82 -0.32 -3.08
CA MET A 149 -11.14 0.23 -1.76
C MET A 149 -11.43 1.72 -1.83
N ALA A 150 -10.61 2.50 -2.55
CA ALA A 150 -10.85 3.93 -2.76
C ALA A 150 -12.19 4.20 -3.46
N ILE A 151 -12.56 3.40 -4.46
CA ILE A 151 -13.86 3.50 -5.15
C ILE A 151 -15.00 3.17 -4.17
N VAL A 152 -14.90 2.07 -3.43
CA VAL A 152 -15.95 1.60 -2.50
C VAL A 152 -16.15 2.60 -1.35
N VAL A 153 -15.09 3.21 -0.84
CA VAL A 153 -15.15 4.28 0.17
C VAL A 153 -15.80 5.53 -0.43
N GLY A 154 -15.36 5.97 -1.60
CA GLY A 154 -15.86 7.17 -2.28
C GLY A 154 -17.35 7.07 -2.64
N ALA A 155 -17.77 5.96 -3.26
CA ALA A 155 -19.18 5.69 -3.57
C ALA A 155 -20.07 5.58 -2.30
N GLY A 156 -19.46 5.56 -1.11
CA GLY A 156 -20.11 5.40 0.18
C GLY A 156 -19.98 6.61 1.08
N GLY A 157 -19.46 7.71 0.54
CA GLY A 157 -18.98 8.83 1.33
C GLY A 157 -20.00 9.36 2.33
N THR A 158 -21.29 9.40 1.97
CA THR A 158 -22.36 9.85 2.88
C THR A 158 -22.52 8.99 4.14
N ARG A 159 -22.24 7.68 4.07
CA ARG A 159 -22.26 6.76 5.24
C ARG A 159 -20.96 6.78 6.05
N ILE A 160 -19.92 7.38 5.50
CA ILE A 160 -18.57 7.49 6.08
C ILE A 160 -18.32 8.92 6.61
N GLY A 161 -19.17 9.89 6.25
CA GLY A 161 -19.03 11.30 6.64
C GLY A 161 -18.14 12.11 5.68
N LEU A 162 -17.87 11.61 4.47
CA LEU A 162 -17.12 12.35 3.46
C LEU A 162 -18.01 13.42 2.81
N THR A 163 -17.41 14.57 2.51
CA THR A 163 -18.03 15.59 1.65
C THR A 163 -18.18 15.06 0.22
N ARG A 164 -19.08 15.66 -0.57
CA ARG A 164 -19.28 15.27 -1.98
C ARG A 164 -17.97 15.34 -2.79
N GLY A 165 -17.18 16.40 -2.60
CA GLY A 165 -15.90 16.56 -3.29
C GLY A 165 -14.91 15.44 -2.95
N ARG A 166 -14.75 15.10 -1.67
CA ARG A 166 -13.86 13.99 -1.23
C ARG A 166 -14.35 12.63 -1.72
N SER A 167 -15.67 12.43 -1.76
CA SER A 167 -16.27 11.21 -2.29
C SER A 167 -15.95 11.03 -3.78
N ILE A 168 -16.14 12.09 -4.57
CA ILE A 168 -15.82 12.10 -6.00
C ILE A 168 -14.32 11.90 -6.24
N ALA A 169 -13.47 12.63 -5.52
CA ALA A 169 -12.02 12.51 -5.63
C ALA A 169 -11.55 11.08 -5.35
N SER A 170 -12.08 10.44 -4.30
CA SER A 170 -11.77 9.04 -3.97
C SER A 170 -12.16 8.07 -5.07
N VAL A 171 -13.30 8.28 -5.73
CA VAL A 171 -13.72 7.46 -6.88
C VAL A 171 -12.80 7.70 -8.07
N ILE A 172 -12.54 8.95 -8.44
CA ILE A 172 -11.70 9.29 -9.61
C ILE A 172 -10.28 8.74 -9.44
N LEU A 173 -9.66 8.98 -8.28
CA LEU A 173 -8.31 8.49 -8.00
C LEU A 173 -8.25 6.96 -8.02
N GLY A 174 -9.26 6.30 -7.45
CA GLY A 174 -9.34 4.84 -7.48
C GLY A 174 -9.56 4.29 -8.89
N THR A 175 -10.39 4.94 -9.72
CA THR A 175 -10.58 4.53 -11.11
C THR A 175 -9.31 4.74 -11.94
N ALA A 176 -8.67 5.90 -11.83
CA ALA A 176 -7.44 6.20 -12.56
C ALA A 176 -6.28 5.27 -12.18
N GLY A 177 -6.27 4.72 -10.96
CA GLY A 177 -5.26 3.74 -10.55
C GLY A 177 -5.52 2.31 -11.02
N LEU A 178 -6.63 2.03 -11.71
CA LEU A 178 -6.94 0.75 -12.34
C LEU A 178 -6.62 0.71 -13.84
N ASP A 179 -6.33 1.86 -14.44
CA ASP A 179 -5.87 2.02 -15.82
C ASP A 179 -4.35 1.79 -15.93
#